data_AF-A0A7C5FTD4-F1
#
_entry.id   AF-A0A7C5FTD4-F1
#
_cell.length_a   1.000
_cell.length_b   1.000
_cell.length_c   1.000
_cell.angle_alpha   90.00
_cell.angle_beta   90.00
_cell.angle_gamma   90.00
#
_symmetry.space_group_name_H-M   'P 1'
#
loop_
_entity.id
_entity.type
_entity.pdbx_description
1 polymer ?
#
loop_
_entity_poly.entity_id
_entity_poly.type
_entity_poly.pdbx_seq_one_letter_code
_entity_poly.pdbx_strand_id
1 'polypeptide(L)' 'MAKKLAIIASKGTLDGAYPPFLLASTAVALGFEVKIFFTFYGLQ' A
#
# COMPACT_ATOMS: atom_id res chain seq x y z
N MET A 1 -17.05 13.14 0.61
CA MET A 1 -15.69 13.10 1.18
C MET A 1 -15.07 11.76 0.79
N ALA A 2 -13.91 11.75 0.13
CA ALA A 2 -13.26 10.49 -0.27
C ALA A 2 -12.80 9.71 0.97
N LYS A 3 -12.98 8.38 0.97
CA LYS A 3 -12.47 7.51 2.04
C LYS A 3 -10.95 7.48 2.00
N LYS A 4 -10.28 7.39 3.16
CA LYS A 4 -8.81 7.42 3.25
C LYS A 4 -8.27 6.07 3.70
N LEU A 5 -7.18 5.61 3.10
CA LEU A 5 -6.47 4.38 3.45
C LEU A 5 -4.97 4.66 3.57
N ALA A 6 -4.37 4.24 4.68
CA ALA A 6 -2.92 4.24 4.88
C ALA A 6 -2.43 2.79 4.99
N ILE A 7 -1.37 2.46 4.26
CA ILE A 7 -0.75 1.14 4.25
C ILE A 7 0.72 1.28 4.67
N ILE A 8 1.20 0.43 5.57
CA ILE A 8 2.61 0.37 5.96
C ILE A 8 3.24 -0.87 5.33
N ALA A 9 4.19 -0.66 4.41
CA ALA A 9 4.93 -1.72 3.74
C ALA A 9 6.34 -1.84 4.33
N SER A 10 6.56 -2.88 5.14
CA SER A 10 7.82 -3.09 5.87
C SER A 10 8.71 -4.21 5.30
N LYS A 11 8.21 -4.96 4.32
CA LYS A 11 8.89 -6.11 3.70
C LYS A 11 9.37 -5.72 2.31
N GLY A 12 10.61 -6.08 1.99
CA GLY A 12 11.26 -5.78 0.69
C GLY A 12 11.23 -6.93 -0.32
N THR A 13 10.63 -8.07 0.03
CA THR A 13 10.51 -9.21 -0.88
C THR A 13 9.28 -9.07 -1.78
N LEU A 14 9.32 -9.71 -2.96
CA LEU A 14 8.24 -9.60 -3.95
C LEU A 14 6.89 -10.09 -3.42
N ASP A 15 6.89 -11.19 -2.66
CA ASP A 15 5.72 -11.73 -1.97
C ASP A 15 5.19 -10.77 -0.89
N GLY A 16 6.09 -10.03 -0.22
CA GLY A 16 5.74 -9.00 0.75
C GLY A 16 5.18 -7.72 0.13
N ALA A 17 5.57 -7.40 -1.11
CA ALA A 17 5.08 -6.25 -1.86
C ALA A 17 3.70 -6.48 -2.48
N TYR A 18 3.32 -7.74 -2.75
CA TYR A 18 2.08 -8.06 -3.45
C TYR A 18 0.82 -7.58 -2.71
N PRO A 19 0.63 -7.85 -1.40
CA PRO A 19 -0.54 -7.37 -0.67
C PRO A 19 -0.72 -5.85 -0.63
N PRO A 20 0.28 -5.02 -0.27
CA PRO A 20 0.08 -3.56 -0.20
C PRO A 20 -0.26 -2.97 -1.57
N PHE A 21 0.33 -3.45 -2.66
CA PHE A 21 0.00 -2.97 -4.01
C PHE A 21 -1.38 -3.42 -4.49
N LEU A 22 -1.77 -4.67 -4.25
CA LEU A 22 -3.10 -5.17 -4.60
C LEU A 22 -4.21 -4.37 -3.88
N LEU A 23 -4.06 -4.16 -2.58
CA LEU A 23 -5.00 -3.39 -1.77
C LEU A 23 -5.04 -1.93 -2.19
N ALA A 24 -3.87 -1.30 -2.42
CA ALA A 24 -3.81 0.08 -2.86
C ALA A 24 -4.50 0.29 -4.21
N SER A 25 -4.20 -0.56 -5.20
CA SER A 25 -4.81 -0.50 -6.54
C SER A 25 -6.33 -0.62 -6.47
N THR A 26 -6.83 -1.57 -5.67
CA THR A 26 -8.27 -1.78 -5.51
C THR A 26 -8.94 -0.61 -4.81
N ALA A 27 -8.33 -0.09 -3.73
CA ALA A 27 -8.88 1.03 -2.99
C ALA A 27 -8.92 2.32 -3.83
N VAL A 28 -7.87 2.59 -4.63
CA VAL A 28 -7.88 3.70 -5.59
C VAL A 28 -9.00 3.54 -6.61
N ALA A 29 -9.19 2.33 -7.17
CA ALA A 29 -10.27 2.06 -8.11
C ALA A 29 -11.68 2.27 -7.51
N LEU A 30 -11.83 2.08 -6.19
CA LEU A 30 -13.07 2.33 -5.44
C LEU A 30 -13.22 3.79 -4.96
N GLY A 31 -12.32 4.70 -5.36
CA GLY A 31 -12.40 6.13 -5.04
C GLY A 31 -11.82 6.52 -3.67
N PHE A 32 -10.88 5.74 -3.14
CA PHE A 32 -10.18 6.08 -1.90
C PHE A 32 -8.95 6.95 -2.19
N GLU A 33 -8.63 7.87 -1.27
CA GLU A 33 -7.30 8.47 -1.18
C GLU A 33 -6.39 7.48 -0.44
N VAL A 34 -5.39 6.93 -1.14
CA VAL A 34 -4.49 5.90 -0.61
C VAL A 34 -3.08 6.47 -0.43
N LYS A 35 -2.44 6.19 0.70
CA LYS A 35 -1.01 6.44 0.93
C LYS A 35 -0.31 5.16 1.37
N ILE A 36 0.84 4.88 0.77
CA ILE A 36 1.71 3.77 1.18
C ILE A 36 2.96 4.38 1.83
N PHE A 37 3.24 3.97 3.06
CA PHE A 37 4.47 4.29 3.77
C PHE A 37 5.40 3.09 3.74
N PHE A 38 6.49 3.22 2.99
CA PHE A 38 7.56 2.23 2.94
C PHE A 38 8.54 2.45 4.08
N THR A 39 8.89 1.38 4.79
CA THR A 39 9.77 1.44 5.97
C THR A 39 10.63 0.18 6.09
N PHE A 40 11.70 0.24 6.88
CA PHE A 40 12.66 -0.84 7.10
C PHE A 40 13.12 -1.47 5.77
N TYR A 41 12.93 -2.78 5.61
CA TYR A 41 13.27 -3.54 4.41
C TYR A 41 12.44 -3.17 3.19
N GLY A 42 11.29 -2.51 3.37
CA GLY A 42 10.46 -2.01 2.26
C GLY A 42 11.06 -0.82 1.51
N LEU A 43 12.21 -0.29 1.98
CA LEU A 43 12.98 0.76 1.30
C LEU A 43 14.14 0.22 0.45
N GLN A 44 14.45 -1.08 0.53
CA GLN A 44 15.54 -1.69 -0.24
C GLN A 44 15.21 -1.80 -1.73
#